data_AF-A0A6C2CGB3-F1
#
_entry.id   AF-A0A6C2CGB3-F1
#
_cell.length_a   1.000
_cell.length_b   1.000
_cell.length_c   1.000
_cell.angle_alpha   90.00
_cell.angle_beta   90.00
_cell.angle_gamma   90.00
#
_symmetry.space_group_name_H-M   'P 1'
#
loop_
_entity.id
_entity.type
_entity.pdbx_description
1 polymer ?
#
loop_
_entity_poly.entity_id
_entity_poly.type
_entity_poly.pdbx_seq_one_letter_code
_entity_poly.pdbx_strand_id
1 'polypeptide(L)'
;MADDSDLEKTEPASGRRLEQAREEGQVPHSRELASFILLMVGVTGLYVLGSWGGHRMMQIVKSALSFERKMAFEPGGMGQILSQLATDALLTVAPLLLALVLGALATPFLMGGWVFSTKVLTLDLTRLSPMQGLGRMFSTHGLAELVKASLKAVLVGSVGVWVVWRERDNLLALMLQPLEASMDNFASLVLLSTLLIVTSLALIAAIDVPYQLWEYSRKLRMSKEEVRQEMKEQEGDPQIKARIRAAQREMSRRRMMTQVPNADVVVTNPTHYAVALKYDPDKAGAPIVIAKGMNLIAANIRELARDNNVPILEAPPLARALYAHCELEQQIPAALYTVVAEVMAYVFQLNHWIAEGGLPPEQPTGLAVPEGMDPAAGTGAEV
;
A
#
# COMPACT_ATOMS: atom_id res chain seq x y z
N MET A 1 23.67 -20.78 5.41
CA MET A 1 22.98 -19.49 5.63
C MET A 1 21.75 -19.84 6.41
N ALA A 2 21.61 -19.25 7.61
CA ALA A 2 20.67 -19.69 8.62
C ALA A 2 19.25 -19.75 8.06
N ASP A 3 18.62 -20.91 8.21
CA ASP A 3 17.17 -21.05 8.23
C ASP A 3 16.66 -20.17 9.38
N ASP A 4 16.42 -18.88 9.10
CA ASP A 4 15.62 -18.02 9.98
C ASP A 4 14.29 -18.72 10.17
N SER A 5 14.01 -19.05 11.42
CA SER A 5 13.01 -20.04 11.77
C SER A 5 11.64 -19.62 11.22
N ASP A 6 11.07 -20.45 10.35
CA ASP A 6 9.67 -20.34 9.91
C ASP A 6 8.69 -20.27 11.11
N LEU A 7 9.17 -20.66 12.30
CA LEU A 7 8.48 -20.59 13.58
C LEU A 7 8.30 -19.17 14.12
N GLU A 8 9.19 -18.23 13.80
CA GLU A 8 9.09 -16.83 14.24
C GLU A 8 8.10 -16.00 13.40
N LYS A 9 7.83 -16.44 12.16
CA LYS A 9 6.92 -15.79 11.21
C LYS A 9 5.46 -16.14 11.48
N THR A 10 4.90 -15.47 12.48
CA THR A 10 3.53 -15.71 12.96
C THR A 10 2.51 -14.72 12.40
N GLU A 11 2.94 -13.52 12.03
CA GLU A 11 2.06 -12.43 11.60
C GLU A 11 1.72 -12.52 10.10
N PRO A 12 0.53 -12.10 9.67
CA PRO A 12 0.19 -12.01 8.26
C PRO A 12 1.04 -10.95 7.54
N ALA A 13 1.20 -11.11 6.23
CA ALA A 13 1.91 -10.13 5.40
C ALA A 13 1.20 -8.77 5.44
N SER A 14 1.96 -7.69 5.60
CA SER A 14 1.47 -6.32 5.45
C SER A 14 1.11 -6.02 3.98
N GLY A 15 0.28 -5.00 3.75
CA GLY A 15 -0.07 -4.55 2.40
C GLY A 15 1.16 -4.17 1.56
N ARG A 16 2.13 -3.48 2.17
CA ARG A 16 3.39 -3.12 1.52
C ARG A 16 4.23 -4.34 1.18
N ARG A 17 4.29 -5.37 2.04
CA ARG A 17 5.03 -6.60 1.74
C ARG A 17 4.39 -7.38 0.58
N LEU A 18 3.06 -7.39 0.49
CA LEU A 18 2.34 -7.94 -0.66
C LEU A 18 2.65 -7.17 -1.95
N GLU A 19 2.73 -5.84 -1.87
CA GLU A 19 3.06 -4.98 -3.01
C GLU A 19 4.52 -5.16 -3.46
N GLN A 20 5.47 -5.22 -2.51
CA GLN A 20 6.87 -5.53 -2.80
C GLN A 20 7.04 -6.91 -3.44
N ALA A 21 6.33 -7.93 -2.93
CA ALA A 21 6.33 -9.26 -3.53
C ALA A 21 5.86 -9.21 -5.00
N ARG A 22 4.79 -8.44 -5.28
CA ARG A 22 4.32 -8.20 -6.65
C ARG A 22 5.35 -7.44 -7.50
N GLU A 23 5.98 -6.38 -6.99
CA GLU A 23 7.04 -5.66 -7.71
C GLU A 23 8.24 -6.55 -8.04
N GLU A 24 8.54 -7.53 -7.20
CA GLU A 24 9.56 -8.56 -7.45
C GLU A 24 9.10 -9.67 -8.40
N GLY A 25 7.84 -9.65 -8.83
CA GLY A 25 7.23 -10.66 -9.69
C GLY A 25 6.92 -11.97 -8.97
N GLN A 26 6.89 -11.96 -7.64
CA GLN A 26 6.46 -13.10 -6.82
C GLN A 26 4.93 -13.11 -6.76
N VAL A 27 4.32 -14.02 -7.51
CA VAL A 27 2.86 -14.24 -7.51
C VAL A 27 2.57 -15.72 -7.31
N PRO A 28 1.44 -16.07 -6.68
CA PRO A 28 1.04 -17.46 -6.55
C PRO A 28 0.81 -18.05 -7.95
N HIS A 29 1.39 -19.22 -8.22
CA HIS A 29 1.32 -19.87 -9.51
C HIS A 29 1.08 -21.37 -9.34
N SER A 30 -0.03 -21.87 -9.89
CA SER A 30 -0.37 -23.29 -9.91
C SER A 30 -0.14 -23.84 -11.31
N ARG A 31 0.82 -24.76 -11.44
CA ARG A 31 1.09 -25.48 -12.70
C ARG A 31 -0.06 -26.41 -13.08
N GLU A 32 -0.75 -26.95 -12.07
CA GLU A 32 -1.88 -27.86 -12.26
C GLU A 32 -3.08 -27.13 -12.83
N LEU A 33 -3.40 -25.95 -12.28
CA LEU A 33 -4.47 -25.11 -12.83
C LEU A 33 -4.16 -24.68 -14.27
N ALA A 34 -2.92 -24.26 -14.54
CA ALA A 34 -2.49 -23.86 -15.88
C ALA A 34 -2.69 -25.01 -16.89
N SER A 35 -2.22 -26.20 -16.53
CA SER A 35 -2.33 -27.40 -17.37
C SER A 35 -3.80 -27.79 -17.58
N PHE A 36 -4.61 -27.77 -16.52
CA PHE A 36 -6.03 -28.07 -16.59
C PHE A 36 -6.79 -27.09 -17.50
N ILE A 37 -6.60 -25.78 -17.32
CA ILE A 37 -7.27 -24.76 -18.15
C ILE A 37 -6.88 -24.93 -19.61
N LEU A 38 -5.59 -25.09 -19.91
CA LEU A 38 -5.12 -25.27 -21.28
C LEU A 38 -5.70 -26.52 -21.94
N LEU A 39 -5.71 -27.64 -21.23
CA LEU A 39 -6.29 -28.88 -21.73
C LEU A 39 -7.81 -28.75 -21.91
N MET A 40 -8.52 -28.13 -20.96
CA MET A 40 -9.96 -27.90 -21.06
C MET A 40 -10.32 -27.00 -22.25
N VAL A 41 -9.59 -25.89 -22.43
CA VAL A 41 -9.77 -24.99 -23.56
C VAL A 41 -9.43 -25.69 -24.87
N GLY A 42 -8.36 -26.49 -24.89
CA GLY A 42 -7.97 -27.28 -26.07
C GLY A 42 -9.04 -28.29 -26.48
N VAL A 43 -9.51 -29.12 -25.54
CA VAL A 43 -10.53 -30.15 -25.82
C VAL A 43 -11.88 -29.51 -26.16
N THR A 44 -12.30 -28.48 -25.43
CA THR A 44 -13.56 -27.78 -25.71
C THR A 44 -13.48 -27.04 -27.05
N GLY A 45 -12.33 -26.42 -27.34
CA GLY A 45 -12.05 -25.79 -28.63
C GLY A 45 -12.10 -26.80 -29.78
N LEU A 46 -11.47 -27.97 -29.62
CA LEU A 46 -11.56 -29.06 -30.60
C LEU A 46 -12.98 -29.61 -30.74
N TYR A 47 -13.76 -29.65 -29.66
CA TYR A 47 -15.16 -30.08 -29.72
C TYR A 47 -16.04 -29.09 -30.50
N VAL A 48 -15.93 -27.79 -30.21
CA VAL A 48 -16.72 -26.73 -30.85
C VAL A 48 -16.29 -26.48 -32.29
N LEU A 49 -14.97 -26.44 -32.53
CA LEU A 49 -14.39 -26.13 -33.85
C LEU A 49 -14.14 -27.37 -34.71
N GLY A 50 -14.25 -28.58 -34.14
CA GLY A 50 -13.79 -29.82 -34.77
C GLY A 50 -14.47 -30.13 -36.10
N SER A 51 -15.80 -30.01 -36.16
CA SER A 51 -16.53 -30.22 -37.42
C SER A 51 -16.10 -29.22 -38.48
N TRP A 52 -16.15 -27.92 -38.18
CA TRP A 52 -15.73 -26.87 -39.11
C TRP A 52 -14.27 -27.02 -39.56
N GLY A 53 -13.36 -27.28 -38.62
CA GLY A 53 -11.93 -27.45 -38.87
C GLY A 53 -11.62 -28.72 -39.67
N GLY A 54 -12.31 -29.82 -39.38
CA GLY A 54 -12.21 -31.08 -40.10
C GLY A 54 -12.65 -30.93 -41.56
N HIS A 55 -13.78 -30.27 -41.80
CA HIS A 55 -14.25 -29.96 -43.16
C HIS A 55 -13.25 -29.08 -43.91
N ARG A 56 -12.72 -28.01 -43.28
CA ARG A 56 -11.68 -27.16 -43.91
C ARG A 56 -10.41 -27.94 -44.21
N MET A 57 -9.95 -28.78 -43.29
CA MET A 57 -8.76 -29.61 -43.51
C MET A 57 -8.95 -30.58 -44.69
N MET A 58 -10.13 -31.20 -44.80
CA MET A 58 -10.48 -32.01 -45.95
C MET A 58 -10.44 -31.20 -47.26
N GLN A 59 -10.96 -29.96 -47.26
CA GLN A 59 -10.92 -29.09 -48.45
C GLN A 59 -9.50 -28.67 -48.82
N ILE A 60 -8.64 -28.41 -47.83
CA ILE A 60 -7.22 -28.10 -48.04
C ILE A 60 -6.52 -29.29 -48.71
N VAL A 61 -6.71 -30.50 -48.19
CA VAL A 61 -6.12 -31.71 -48.77
C VAL A 61 -6.64 -31.95 -50.19
N LYS A 62 -7.95 -31.80 -50.42
CA LYS A 62 -8.53 -31.90 -51.77
C LYS A 62 -7.88 -30.89 -52.71
N SER A 63 -7.84 -29.62 -52.33
CA SER A 63 -7.26 -28.53 -53.13
C SER A 63 -5.76 -28.74 -53.41
N ALA A 64 -5.03 -29.31 -52.45
CA ALA A 64 -3.62 -29.66 -52.61
C ALA A 64 -3.39 -30.80 -53.62
N LEU A 65 -4.36 -31.72 -53.75
CA LEU A 65 -4.29 -32.86 -54.66
C LEU A 65 -4.99 -32.63 -56.01
N SER A 66 -5.87 -31.62 -56.11
CA SER A 66 -6.69 -31.33 -57.28
C SER A 66 -6.51 -29.89 -57.78
N PHE A 67 -5.27 -29.52 -58.11
CA PHE A 67 -4.97 -28.22 -58.71
C PHE A 67 -5.01 -28.27 -60.24
N GLU A 68 -5.27 -27.11 -60.86
CA GLU A 68 -5.32 -27.00 -62.32
C GLU A 68 -3.95 -27.25 -62.96
N ARG A 69 -3.94 -27.99 -64.07
CA ARG A 69 -2.73 -28.25 -64.85
C ARG A 69 -1.98 -26.96 -65.20
N LYS A 70 -2.70 -25.89 -65.54
CA LYS A 70 -2.11 -24.59 -65.92
C LYS A 70 -1.16 -24.07 -64.83
N MET A 71 -1.58 -24.13 -63.57
CA MET A 71 -0.80 -23.64 -62.42
C MET A 71 0.50 -24.44 -62.21
N ALA A 72 0.56 -25.68 -62.68
CA ALA A 72 1.75 -26.53 -62.57
C ALA A 72 2.86 -26.14 -63.57
N PHE A 73 2.48 -25.54 -64.70
CA PHE A 73 3.41 -25.15 -65.77
C PHE A 73 3.67 -23.64 -65.82
N GLU A 74 2.95 -22.83 -65.03
CA GLU A 74 3.15 -21.39 -64.93
C GLU A 74 4.28 -21.07 -63.92
N PRO A 75 5.27 -20.23 -64.28
CA PRO A 75 6.30 -19.80 -63.35
C PRO A 75 5.70 -19.13 -62.11
N GLY A 76 5.88 -19.75 -60.94
CA GLY A 76 5.33 -19.25 -59.67
C GLY A 76 3.93 -19.76 -59.30
N GLY A 77 3.23 -20.47 -60.18
CA GLY A 77 1.88 -21.00 -59.91
C GLY A 77 1.83 -21.95 -58.70
N MET A 78 2.81 -22.85 -58.58
CA MET A 78 2.94 -23.72 -57.40
C MET A 78 3.23 -22.94 -56.10
N GLY A 79 3.92 -21.81 -56.18
CA GLY A 79 4.17 -20.92 -55.03
C GLY A 79 2.88 -20.24 -54.55
N GLN A 80 2.02 -19.82 -55.48
CA GLN A 80 0.70 -19.26 -55.16
C GLN A 80 -0.20 -20.31 -54.50
N ILE A 81 -0.24 -21.54 -55.03
CA ILE A 81 -0.97 -22.65 -54.43
C ILE A 81 -0.49 -22.91 -53.00
N LEU A 82 0.83 -22.98 -52.79
CA LEU A 82 1.40 -23.16 -51.46
C LEU A 82 1.01 -22.03 -50.50
N SER A 83 1.09 -20.77 -50.94
CA SER A 83 0.71 -19.61 -50.12
C SER A 83 -0.77 -19.66 -49.74
N GLN A 84 -1.65 -20.05 -50.66
CA GLN A 84 -3.08 -20.16 -50.40
C GLN A 84 -3.37 -21.29 -49.40
N LEU A 85 -2.83 -22.49 -49.63
CA LEU A 85 -3.00 -23.63 -48.72
C LEU A 85 -2.42 -23.34 -47.32
N ALA A 86 -1.27 -22.66 -47.24
CA ALA A 86 -0.67 -22.24 -45.98
C ALA A 86 -1.56 -21.23 -45.23
N THR A 87 -2.13 -20.26 -45.96
CA THR A 87 -3.06 -19.28 -45.38
C THR A 87 -4.34 -19.97 -44.89
N ASP A 88 -4.91 -20.88 -45.69
CA ASP A 88 -6.11 -21.63 -45.30
C ASP A 88 -5.85 -22.54 -44.10
N ALA A 89 -4.70 -23.21 -44.05
CA ALA A 89 -4.30 -24.02 -42.90
C ALA A 89 -4.12 -23.16 -41.64
N LEU A 90 -3.44 -22.01 -41.76
CA LEU A 90 -3.26 -21.06 -40.66
C LEU A 90 -4.60 -20.55 -40.14
N LEU A 91 -5.49 -20.10 -41.02
CA LEU A 91 -6.83 -19.61 -40.65
C LEU A 91 -7.72 -20.71 -40.06
N THR A 92 -7.47 -21.97 -40.41
CA THR A 92 -8.19 -23.12 -39.84
C THR A 92 -7.76 -23.38 -38.40
N VAL A 93 -6.48 -23.27 -38.08
CA VAL A 93 -5.94 -23.57 -36.74
C VAL A 93 -5.92 -22.32 -35.83
N ALA A 94 -5.91 -21.11 -36.41
CA ALA A 94 -5.83 -19.84 -35.69
C ALA A 94 -6.88 -19.67 -34.57
N PRO A 95 -8.17 -20.01 -34.75
CA PRO A 95 -9.15 -19.86 -33.67
C PRO A 95 -8.84 -20.73 -32.45
N LEU A 96 -8.32 -21.94 -32.65
CA LEU A 96 -7.89 -22.82 -31.55
C LEU A 96 -6.65 -22.28 -30.86
N LEU A 97 -5.66 -21.80 -31.62
CA LEU A 97 -4.46 -21.17 -31.03
C LEU A 97 -4.82 -19.92 -30.23
N LEU A 98 -5.71 -19.08 -30.76
CA LEU A 98 -6.19 -17.90 -30.06
C LEU A 98 -6.90 -18.29 -28.76
N ALA A 99 -7.76 -19.30 -28.80
CA ALA A 99 -8.41 -19.81 -27.59
C ALA A 99 -7.38 -20.29 -26.55
N LEU A 100 -6.37 -21.07 -26.97
CA LEU A 100 -5.30 -21.53 -26.08
C LEU A 100 -4.48 -20.37 -25.48
N VAL A 101 -4.17 -19.34 -26.27
CA VAL A 101 -3.51 -18.11 -25.79
C VAL A 101 -4.37 -17.42 -24.74
N LEU A 102 -5.68 -17.25 -25.01
CA LEU A 102 -6.61 -16.68 -24.03
C LEU A 102 -6.72 -17.53 -22.76
N GLY A 103 -6.72 -18.86 -22.88
CA GLY A 103 -6.69 -19.79 -21.74
C GLY A 103 -5.41 -19.68 -20.91
N ALA A 104 -4.25 -19.60 -21.56
CA ALA A 104 -2.97 -19.37 -20.90
C ALA A 104 -2.98 -18.04 -20.12
N LEU A 105 -3.46 -16.97 -20.77
CA LEU A 105 -3.56 -15.64 -20.16
C LEU A 105 -4.56 -15.59 -19.02
N ALA A 106 -5.63 -16.40 -19.05
CA ALA A 106 -6.62 -16.48 -17.98
C ALA A 106 -6.07 -17.05 -16.67
N THR A 107 -5.03 -17.90 -16.74
CA THR A 107 -4.52 -18.61 -15.56
C THR A 107 -3.96 -17.66 -14.48
N PRO A 108 -3.09 -16.67 -14.79
CA PRO A 108 -2.66 -15.66 -13.82
C PRO A 108 -3.81 -14.87 -13.16
N PHE A 109 -4.87 -14.53 -13.93
CA PHE A 109 -6.02 -13.79 -13.40
C PHE A 109 -6.77 -14.57 -12.33
N LEU A 110 -6.84 -15.90 -12.43
CA LEU A 110 -7.53 -16.75 -11.47
C LEU A 110 -6.72 -16.99 -10.17
N MET A 111 -5.39 -16.84 -10.19
CA MET A 111 -4.52 -17.17 -9.06
C MET A 111 -4.09 -15.95 -8.23
N GLY A 112 -3.73 -14.83 -8.86
CA GLY A 112 -3.07 -13.72 -8.15
C GLY A 112 -3.14 -12.37 -8.83
N GLY A 113 -3.73 -12.32 -10.04
CA GLY A 113 -3.83 -11.11 -10.86
C GLY A 113 -2.67 -10.97 -11.84
N TRP A 114 -2.72 -9.90 -12.63
CA TRP A 114 -1.69 -9.57 -13.60
C TRP A 114 -0.60 -8.73 -12.94
N VAL A 115 0.64 -9.21 -12.97
CA VAL A 115 1.80 -8.52 -12.39
C VAL A 115 2.89 -8.42 -13.45
N PHE A 116 3.28 -7.19 -13.75
CA PHE A 116 4.38 -6.90 -14.66
C PHE A 116 5.59 -6.44 -13.85
N SER A 117 6.65 -7.25 -13.82
CA SER A 117 7.91 -6.92 -13.15
C SER A 117 9.08 -7.04 -14.11
N THR A 118 9.82 -5.94 -14.26
CA THR A 118 11.07 -5.92 -15.01
C THR A 118 12.23 -6.52 -14.23
N LYS A 119 12.12 -6.65 -12.90
CA LYS A 119 13.14 -7.26 -12.04
C LYS A 119 13.33 -8.75 -12.35
N VAL A 120 12.29 -9.44 -12.80
CA VAL A 120 12.38 -10.86 -13.19
C VAL A 120 13.24 -11.07 -14.44
N LEU A 121 13.44 -10.03 -15.26
CA LEU A 121 14.25 -10.11 -16.49
C LEU A 121 15.77 -10.04 -16.23
N THR A 122 16.21 -9.81 -14.99
CA THR A 122 17.64 -9.76 -14.67
C THR A 122 18.28 -11.14 -14.77
N LEU A 123 19.46 -11.22 -15.40
CA LEU A 123 20.24 -12.45 -15.47
C LEU A 123 20.84 -12.79 -14.10
N ASP A 124 20.25 -13.78 -13.44
CA ASP A 124 20.71 -14.29 -12.15
C ASP A 124 21.48 -15.61 -12.32
N LEU A 125 22.81 -15.53 -12.32
CA LEU A 125 23.71 -16.68 -12.49
C LEU A 125 23.58 -17.71 -11.37
N THR A 126 23.05 -17.32 -10.20
CA THR A 126 22.86 -18.26 -9.09
C THR A 126 21.80 -19.31 -9.40
N ARG A 127 20.81 -18.97 -10.25
CA ARG A 127 19.75 -19.89 -10.70
C ARG A 127 20.28 -20.99 -11.62
N LEU A 128 21.47 -20.83 -12.19
CA LEU A 128 22.13 -21.82 -13.06
C LEU A 128 22.98 -22.84 -12.29
N SER A 129 23.10 -22.72 -10.96
CA SER A 129 23.91 -23.64 -10.15
C SER A 129 23.32 -25.06 -10.12
N PRO A 130 24.05 -26.09 -10.61
CA PRO A 130 23.57 -27.48 -10.58
C PRO A 130 23.37 -28.02 -9.16
N MET A 131 24.21 -27.59 -8.21
CA MET A 131 24.12 -27.99 -6.81
C MET A 131 22.81 -27.50 -6.16
N GLN A 132 22.41 -26.26 -6.42
CA GLN A 132 21.14 -25.74 -5.92
C GLN A 132 19.94 -26.46 -6.56
N GLY A 133 20.04 -26.81 -7.84
CA GLY A 133 19.05 -27.63 -8.54
C GLY A 133 18.84 -28.99 -7.90
N LEU A 134 19.93 -29.72 -7.62
CA LEU A 134 19.90 -31.00 -6.92
C LEU A 134 19.31 -30.88 -5.51
N GLY A 135 19.71 -29.85 -4.75
CA GLY A 135 19.14 -29.58 -3.43
C GLY A 135 17.62 -29.37 -3.46
N ARG A 136 17.10 -28.68 -4.48
CA ARG A 136 15.65 -28.51 -4.67
C ARG A 136 14.95 -29.81 -5.03
N MET A 137 15.56 -30.67 -5.86
CA MET A 137 14.99 -31.97 -6.24
C MET A 137 14.86 -32.93 -5.03
N PHE A 138 15.86 -32.95 -4.15
CA PHE A 138 15.86 -33.79 -2.93
C PHE A 138 15.36 -33.04 -1.68
N SER A 139 14.51 -32.03 -1.85
CA SER A 139 13.88 -31.28 -0.75
C SER A 139 12.50 -31.83 -0.39
N THR A 140 11.92 -31.36 0.72
CA THR A 140 10.52 -31.62 1.08
C THR A 140 9.55 -31.15 -0.01
N HIS A 141 9.89 -30.07 -0.71
CA HIS A 141 9.14 -29.58 -1.87
C HIS A 141 9.21 -30.57 -3.04
N GLY A 142 10.40 -31.13 -3.33
CA GLY A 142 10.57 -32.15 -4.36
C GLY A 142 9.76 -33.42 -4.08
N LEU A 143 9.73 -33.87 -2.81
CA LEU A 143 8.90 -35.00 -2.38
C LEU A 143 7.40 -34.70 -2.55
N ALA A 144 6.95 -33.51 -2.19
CA ALA A 144 5.55 -33.09 -2.37
C ALA A 144 5.15 -33.09 -3.86
N GLU A 145 6.01 -32.58 -4.75
CA GLU A 145 5.79 -32.62 -6.20
C GLU A 145 5.73 -34.06 -6.74
N LEU A 146 6.61 -34.97 -6.26
CA LEU A 146 6.58 -36.38 -6.64
C LEU A 146 5.25 -37.05 -6.24
N VAL A 147 4.76 -36.78 -5.04
CA VAL A 147 3.46 -37.31 -4.57
C VAL A 147 2.33 -36.79 -5.44
N LYS A 148 2.30 -35.48 -5.75
CA LYS A 148 1.28 -34.89 -6.65
C LYS A 148 1.34 -35.50 -8.05
N ALA A 149 2.54 -35.66 -8.62
CA ALA A 149 2.72 -36.27 -9.93
C ALA A 149 2.26 -37.74 -9.94
N SER A 150 2.54 -38.49 -8.87
CA SER A 150 2.12 -39.90 -8.74
C SER A 150 0.60 -40.02 -8.60
N LEU A 151 -0.02 -39.20 -7.75
CA LEU A 151 -1.47 -39.13 -7.61
C LEU A 151 -2.14 -38.75 -8.93
N LYS A 152 -1.56 -37.81 -9.68
CA LYS A 152 -2.03 -37.43 -11.01
C LYS A 152 -1.98 -38.60 -11.99
N ALA A 153 -0.85 -39.31 -12.05
CA ALA A 153 -0.69 -40.46 -12.93
C ALA A 153 -1.71 -41.56 -12.63
N VAL A 154 -1.94 -41.85 -11.34
CA VAL A 154 -2.95 -42.81 -10.89
C VAL A 154 -4.37 -42.35 -11.25
N LEU A 155 -4.69 -41.07 -11.04
CA LEU A 155 -6.01 -40.52 -11.38
C LEU A 155 -6.26 -40.59 -12.89
N VAL A 156 -5.36 -40.07 -13.71
CA VAL A 156 -5.49 -40.08 -15.18
C VAL A 156 -5.51 -41.52 -15.71
N GLY A 157 -4.67 -42.40 -15.18
CA GLY A 157 -4.64 -43.81 -15.57
C GLY A 157 -5.93 -44.55 -15.22
N SER A 158 -6.43 -44.38 -13.99
CA SER A 158 -7.68 -45.03 -13.55
C SER A 158 -8.90 -44.51 -14.31
N VAL A 159 -8.99 -43.19 -14.52
CA VAL A 159 -10.07 -42.59 -15.32
C VAL A 159 -9.95 -43.02 -16.78
N GLY A 160 -8.74 -43.08 -17.34
CA GLY A 160 -8.50 -43.58 -18.69
C GLY A 160 -8.97 -45.03 -18.87
N VAL A 161 -8.60 -45.92 -17.95
CA VAL A 161 -9.07 -47.32 -17.96
C VAL A 161 -10.60 -47.38 -17.82
N TRP A 162 -11.19 -46.58 -16.92
CA TRP A 162 -12.63 -46.53 -16.75
C TRP A 162 -13.37 -46.03 -18.00
N VAL A 163 -12.87 -44.98 -18.65
CA VAL A 163 -13.43 -44.43 -19.89
C VAL A 163 -13.36 -45.47 -21.02
N VAL A 164 -12.22 -46.12 -21.20
CA VAL A 164 -12.07 -47.18 -22.22
C VAL A 164 -13.02 -48.35 -21.93
N TRP A 165 -13.16 -48.75 -20.66
CA TRP A 165 -14.07 -49.83 -20.28
C TRP A 165 -15.54 -49.45 -20.54
N ARG A 166 -15.91 -48.20 -20.25
CA ARG A 166 -17.25 -47.65 -20.49
C ARG A 166 -17.58 -47.58 -21.98
N GLU A 167 -16.65 -47.13 -22.81
CA GLU A 167 -16.86 -46.89 -24.24
C GLU A 167 -16.50 -48.11 -25.11
N ARG A 168 -16.13 -49.25 -24.51
CA ARG A 168 -15.69 -50.46 -25.23
C ARG A 168 -16.70 -50.95 -26.27
N ASP A 169 -17.99 -50.91 -25.95
CA ASP A 169 -19.04 -51.44 -26.83
C ASP A 169 -19.23 -50.48 -28.02
N ASN A 170 -19.12 -49.18 -27.80
CA ASN A 170 -19.13 -48.16 -28.86
C ASN A 170 -17.89 -48.26 -29.76
N LEU A 171 -16.71 -48.55 -29.18
CA LEU A 171 -15.47 -48.83 -29.92
C LEU A 171 -15.59 -50.06 -30.82
N LEU A 172 -16.22 -51.13 -30.34
CA LEU A 172 -16.47 -52.32 -31.16
C LEU A 172 -17.54 -52.07 -32.23
N ALA A 173 -18.58 -51.29 -31.90
CA ALA A 173 -19.64 -50.94 -32.85
C ALA A 173 -19.15 -50.12 -34.04
N LEU A 174 -18.09 -49.31 -33.87
CA LEU A 174 -17.43 -48.55 -34.94
C LEU A 174 -16.93 -49.44 -36.10
N MET A 175 -16.56 -50.69 -35.82
CA MET A 175 -16.09 -51.64 -36.84
C MET A 175 -17.21 -52.12 -37.78
N LEU A 176 -18.47 -51.95 -37.36
CA LEU A 176 -19.66 -52.42 -38.09
C LEU A 176 -20.37 -51.28 -38.84
N GLN A 177 -19.90 -50.05 -38.70
CA GLN A 177 -20.52 -48.86 -39.29
C GLN A 177 -19.90 -48.51 -40.67
N PRO A 178 -20.66 -47.87 -41.56
CA PRO A 178 -20.13 -47.28 -42.79
C PRO A 178 -19.06 -46.22 -42.49
N LEU A 179 -18.00 -46.16 -43.30
CA LEU A 179 -16.81 -45.33 -43.07
C LEU A 179 -17.15 -43.86 -42.74
N GLU A 180 -18.08 -43.27 -43.48
CA GLU A 180 -18.48 -41.86 -43.33
C GLU A 180 -19.08 -41.61 -41.93
N ALA A 181 -19.96 -42.49 -41.46
CA ALA A 181 -20.55 -42.39 -40.12
C ALA A 181 -19.55 -42.76 -39.01
N SER A 182 -18.66 -43.72 -39.27
CA SER A 182 -17.63 -44.14 -38.29
C SER A 182 -16.66 -43.02 -37.96
N MET A 183 -16.32 -42.15 -38.91
CA MET A 183 -15.38 -41.03 -38.67
C MET A 183 -15.93 -40.03 -37.65
N ASP A 184 -17.18 -39.60 -37.82
CA ASP A 184 -17.82 -38.64 -36.91
C ASP A 184 -18.07 -39.23 -35.52
N ASN A 185 -18.51 -40.49 -35.47
CA ASN A 185 -18.71 -41.21 -34.21
C ASN A 185 -17.38 -41.46 -33.48
N PHE A 186 -16.31 -41.78 -34.21
CA PHE A 186 -14.98 -41.94 -33.63
C PHE A 186 -14.46 -40.63 -33.05
N ALA A 187 -14.55 -39.53 -33.80
CA ALA A 187 -14.15 -38.21 -33.32
C ALA A 187 -14.92 -37.81 -32.06
N SER A 188 -16.24 -38.05 -32.03
CA SER A 188 -17.09 -37.77 -30.87
C SER A 188 -16.69 -38.61 -29.67
N LEU A 189 -16.42 -39.91 -29.85
CA LEU A 189 -15.98 -40.83 -28.80
C LEU A 189 -14.64 -40.39 -28.22
N VAL A 190 -13.66 -40.07 -29.07
CA VAL A 190 -12.33 -39.58 -28.65
C VAL A 190 -12.44 -38.27 -27.89
N LEU A 191 -13.23 -37.30 -28.40
CA LEU A 191 -13.41 -36.00 -27.75
C LEU A 191 -14.11 -36.13 -26.40
N LEU A 192 -15.18 -36.92 -26.31
CA LEU A 192 -15.87 -37.19 -25.05
C LEU A 192 -14.96 -37.89 -24.05
N SER A 193 -14.21 -38.90 -24.50
CA SER A 193 -13.26 -39.64 -23.67
C SER A 193 -12.17 -38.72 -23.12
N THR A 194 -11.61 -37.87 -23.98
CA THR A 194 -10.60 -36.89 -23.59
C THR A 194 -11.18 -35.85 -22.64
N LEU A 195 -12.40 -35.37 -22.88
CA LEU A 195 -13.08 -34.42 -22.00
C LEU A 195 -13.29 -35.01 -20.61
N LEU A 196 -13.71 -36.27 -20.48
CA LEU A 196 -13.86 -36.95 -19.19
C LEU A 196 -12.53 -37.06 -18.45
N ILE A 197 -11.45 -37.44 -19.15
CA ILE A 197 -10.11 -37.53 -18.57
C ILE A 197 -9.62 -36.14 -18.12
N VAL A 198 -9.73 -35.12 -18.95
CA VAL A 198 -9.28 -33.75 -18.60
C VAL A 198 -10.13 -33.18 -17.47
N THR A 199 -11.44 -33.44 -17.44
CA THR A 199 -12.31 -33.00 -16.34
C THR A 199 -11.88 -33.62 -15.01
N SER A 200 -11.35 -34.84 -15.00
CA SER A 200 -10.81 -35.43 -13.77
C SER A 200 -9.63 -34.65 -13.18
N LEU A 201 -8.83 -33.97 -14.03
CA LEU A 201 -7.74 -33.10 -13.58
C LEU A 201 -8.23 -31.88 -12.80
N ALA A 202 -9.52 -31.51 -12.93
CA ALA A 202 -10.13 -30.48 -12.09
C ALA A 202 -10.01 -30.82 -10.60
N LEU A 203 -10.06 -32.10 -10.22
CA LEU A 203 -9.88 -32.53 -8.83
C LEU A 203 -8.47 -32.21 -8.31
N ILE A 204 -7.45 -32.36 -9.17
CA ILE A 204 -6.07 -32.06 -8.82
C ILE A 204 -5.87 -30.56 -8.71
N ALA A 205 -6.38 -29.80 -9.69
CA ALA A 205 -6.33 -28.34 -9.64
C ALA A 205 -7.07 -27.79 -8.41
N ALA A 206 -8.21 -28.38 -8.03
CA ALA A 206 -8.96 -27.99 -6.85
C ALA A 206 -8.21 -28.21 -5.52
N ILE A 207 -7.26 -29.13 -5.47
CA ILE A 207 -6.39 -29.37 -4.31
C ILE A 207 -5.12 -28.50 -4.38
N ASP A 208 -4.49 -28.42 -5.56
CA ASP A 208 -3.23 -27.69 -5.75
C ASP A 208 -3.43 -26.18 -5.60
N VAL A 209 -4.52 -25.59 -6.11
CA VAL A 209 -4.76 -24.14 -6.02
C VAL A 209 -4.81 -23.62 -4.57
N PRO A 210 -5.65 -24.17 -3.66
CA PRO A 210 -5.63 -23.77 -2.26
C PRO A 210 -4.26 -23.99 -1.59
N TYR A 211 -3.59 -25.10 -1.91
CA TYR A 211 -2.26 -25.40 -1.37
C TYR A 211 -1.23 -24.34 -1.79
N GLN A 212 -1.20 -23.95 -3.07
CA GLN A 212 -0.28 -22.92 -3.58
C GLN A 212 -0.60 -21.53 -2.99
N LEU A 213 -1.88 -21.19 -2.83
CA LEU A 213 -2.29 -19.93 -2.19
C LEU A 213 -1.88 -19.88 -0.72
N TRP A 214 -2.04 -21.00 0.00
CA TRP A 214 -1.60 -21.13 1.38
C TRP A 214 -0.08 -21.07 1.49
N GLU A 215 0.66 -21.79 0.65
CA GLU A 215 2.12 -21.78 0.64
C GLU A 215 2.67 -20.38 0.31
N TYR A 216 2.08 -19.69 -0.67
CA TYR A 216 2.41 -18.30 -1.00
C TYR A 216 2.18 -17.37 0.19
N SER A 217 1.02 -17.45 0.82
CA SER A 217 0.69 -16.64 1.99
C SER A 217 1.62 -16.95 3.17
N ARG A 218 1.98 -18.23 3.36
CA ARG A 218 2.92 -18.67 4.39
C ARG A 218 4.32 -18.10 4.17
N LYS A 219 4.82 -18.10 2.94
CA LYS A 219 6.14 -17.53 2.59
C LYS A 219 6.24 -16.02 2.85
N LEU A 220 5.11 -15.31 2.73
CA LEU A 220 5.04 -13.87 2.97
C LEU A 220 4.73 -13.48 4.42
N ARG A 221 4.55 -14.45 5.33
CA ARG A 221 4.37 -14.16 6.76
C ARG A 221 5.56 -13.41 7.32
N MET A 222 5.26 -12.59 8.31
CA MET A 222 6.23 -11.70 8.93
C MET A 222 6.47 -12.11 10.39
N SER A 223 7.67 -11.83 10.89
CA SER A 223 7.92 -11.88 12.33
C SER A 223 7.35 -10.62 13.00
N LYS A 224 7.11 -10.68 14.31
CA LYS A 224 6.69 -9.50 15.08
C LYS A 224 7.72 -8.37 15.01
N GLU A 225 8.99 -8.71 14.89
CA GLU A 225 10.08 -7.74 14.76
C GLU A 225 10.03 -7.04 13.40
N GLU A 226 9.85 -7.81 12.32
CA GLU A 226 9.70 -7.26 10.96
C GLU A 226 8.49 -6.31 10.86
N VAL A 227 7.34 -6.69 11.43
CA VAL A 227 6.15 -5.81 11.45
C VAL A 227 6.43 -4.52 12.21
N ARG A 228 7.11 -4.61 13.36
CA ARG A 228 7.46 -3.44 14.17
C ARG A 228 8.46 -2.53 13.43
N GLN A 229 9.41 -3.12 12.72
CA GLN A 229 10.36 -2.36 11.92
C GLN A 229 9.67 -1.67 10.75
N GLU A 230 8.77 -2.35 10.06
CA GLU A 230 8.00 -1.76 8.97
C GLU A 230 7.14 -0.58 9.46
N MET A 231 6.48 -0.71 10.62
CA MET A 231 5.75 0.40 11.25
C MET A 231 6.69 1.58 11.57
N LYS A 232 7.89 1.31 12.09
CA LYS A 232 8.89 2.36 12.36
C LYS A 232 9.35 3.06 11.08
N GLU A 233 9.50 2.34 9.98
CA GLU A 233 9.90 2.92 8.68
C GLU A 233 8.80 3.77 8.06
N GLN A 234 7.53 3.37 8.21
CA GLN A 234 6.39 4.12 7.67
C GLN A 234 6.01 5.33 8.53
N GLU A 235 5.91 5.13 9.84
CA GLU A 235 5.42 6.17 10.76
C GLU A 235 6.55 6.98 11.42
N GLY A 236 7.80 6.53 11.29
CA GLY A 236 8.94 7.07 12.04
C GLY A 236 8.93 6.63 13.50
N ASP A 237 10.10 6.66 14.17
CA ASP A 237 10.19 6.25 15.57
C ASP A 237 9.38 7.22 16.47
N PRO A 238 8.41 6.72 17.26
CA PRO A 238 7.64 7.54 18.19
C PRO A 238 8.51 8.34 19.16
N GLN A 239 9.65 7.78 19.59
CA GLN A 239 10.61 8.45 20.46
C GLN A 239 11.28 9.63 19.75
N ILE A 240 11.61 9.48 18.47
CA ILE A 240 12.18 10.56 17.66
C ILE A 240 11.12 11.66 17.47
N LYS A 241 9.88 11.32 17.13
CA LYS A 241 8.77 12.29 17.05
C LYS A 241 8.53 13.02 18.39
N ALA A 242 8.64 12.32 19.52
CA ALA A 242 8.51 12.93 20.85
C ALA A 242 9.68 13.87 21.16
N ARG A 243 10.92 13.47 20.85
CA ARG A 243 12.12 14.32 21.01
C ARG A 243 12.05 15.58 20.16
N ILE A 244 11.62 15.46 18.90
CA ILE A 244 11.44 16.62 18.01
C ILE A 244 10.44 17.61 18.62
N ARG A 245 9.29 17.13 19.10
CA ARG A 245 8.28 17.98 19.77
C ARG A 245 8.83 18.63 21.05
N ALA A 246 9.61 17.91 21.85
CA ALA A 246 10.24 18.47 23.04
C ALA A 246 11.25 19.58 22.69
N ALA A 247 12.13 19.33 21.72
CA ALA A 247 13.10 20.32 21.24
C ALA A 247 12.44 21.56 20.65
N GLN A 248 11.34 21.40 19.90
CA GLN A 248 10.56 22.52 19.38
C GLN A 248 10.00 23.42 20.49
N ARG A 249 9.44 22.83 21.56
CA ARG A 249 8.94 23.58 22.72
C ARG A 249 10.04 24.29 23.50
N GLU A 250 11.22 23.67 23.61
CA GLU A 250 12.35 24.29 24.28
C GLU A 250 12.87 25.50 23.49
N MET A 251 13.00 25.37 22.17
CA MET A 251 13.40 26.48 21.30
C MET A 251 12.41 27.64 21.35
N SER A 252 11.10 27.36 21.32
CA SER A 252 10.08 28.42 21.43
C SER A 252 10.15 29.12 22.79
N ARG A 253 10.35 28.38 23.88
CA ARG A 253 10.52 28.97 25.23
C ARG A 253 11.78 29.83 25.30
N ARG A 254 12.91 29.39 24.72
CA ARG A 254 14.15 30.19 24.69
C ARG A 254 13.95 31.49 23.90
N ARG A 255 13.29 31.43 22.73
CA ARG A 255 12.94 32.62 21.93
C ARG A 255 12.07 33.59 22.72
N MET A 256 11.02 33.10 23.36
CA MET A 256 10.15 33.90 24.22
C MET A 256 10.95 34.59 25.34
N MET A 257 11.86 33.87 26.03
CA MET A 257 12.69 34.46 27.09
C MET A 257 13.63 35.55 26.56
N THR A 258 14.24 35.36 25.38
CA THR A 258 15.10 36.39 24.78
C THR A 258 14.36 37.68 24.40
N GLN A 259 13.02 37.68 24.35
CA GLN A 259 12.24 38.89 24.09
C GLN A 259 11.92 39.70 25.36
N VAL A 260 11.99 39.10 26.56
CA VAL A 260 11.63 39.77 27.82
C VAL A 260 12.40 41.08 28.07
N PRO A 261 13.72 41.20 27.76
CA PRO A 261 14.44 42.47 27.93
C PRO A 261 13.90 43.61 27.06
N ASN A 262 13.18 43.30 25.97
CA ASN A 262 12.59 44.28 25.07
C ASN A 262 11.16 44.68 25.47
N ALA A 263 10.67 44.24 26.62
CA ALA A 263 9.34 44.60 27.13
C ALA A 263 9.36 46.00 27.74
N ASP A 264 8.25 46.71 27.60
CA ASP A 264 8.06 48.01 28.27
C ASP A 264 7.54 47.80 29.70
N VAL A 265 6.77 46.74 29.93
CA VAL A 265 6.24 46.40 31.26
C VAL A 265 5.99 44.90 31.40
N VAL A 266 6.19 44.38 32.61
CA VAL A 266 5.77 43.04 33.01
C VAL A 266 4.65 43.12 34.05
N VAL A 267 3.47 42.64 33.70
CA VAL A 267 2.31 42.54 34.58
C VAL A 267 2.31 41.18 35.28
N THR A 268 2.19 41.17 36.61
CA THR A 268 2.37 39.95 37.40
C THR A 268 1.21 39.66 38.34
N ASN A 269 0.96 38.37 38.54
CA ASN A 269 0.28 37.82 39.71
C ASN A 269 1.38 37.11 40.53
N PRO A 270 1.68 37.57 41.76
CA PRO A 270 2.96 37.38 42.47
C PRO A 270 3.66 36.04 42.31
N THR A 271 2.92 34.94 42.42
CA THR A 271 3.47 33.58 42.36
C THR A 271 3.05 32.83 41.10
N HIS A 272 1.97 33.24 40.44
CA HIS A 272 1.28 32.40 39.47
C HIS A 272 1.46 32.81 38.01
N TYR A 273 1.45 34.11 37.68
CA TYR A 273 1.46 34.57 36.28
C TYR A 273 2.40 35.75 36.08
N ALA A 274 3.01 35.81 34.90
CA ALA A 274 3.73 36.98 34.41
C ALA A 274 3.47 37.13 32.91
N VAL A 275 3.13 38.34 32.49
CA VAL A 275 2.91 38.69 31.08
C VAL A 275 3.70 39.96 30.77
N ALA A 276 4.56 39.88 29.77
CA ALA A 276 5.37 40.99 29.29
C ALA A 276 4.72 41.62 28.06
N LEU A 277 4.53 42.93 28.10
CA LEU A 277 3.90 43.72 27.05
C LEU A 277 4.92 44.64 26.41
N LYS A 278 4.76 44.85 25.10
CA LYS A 278 5.51 45.83 24.33
C LYS A 278 4.57 46.70 23.52
N TYR A 279 4.78 48.00 23.56
CA TYR A 279 4.07 48.99 22.77
C TYR A 279 5.07 49.72 21.87
N ASP A 280 4.75 49.78 20.59
CA ASP A 280 5.58 50.43 19.58
C ASP A 280 4.80 51.65 19.06
N PRO A 281 5.16 52.88 19.44
CA PRO A 281 4.39 54.09 19.10
C PRO A 281 4.36 54.37 17.59
N ASP A 282 5.35 53.87 16.84
CA ASP A 282 5.43 54.03 15.40
C ASP A 282 4.54 53.03 14.64
N LYS A 283 4.13 51.94 15.31
CA LYS A 283 3.17 50.97 14.77
C LYS A 283 1.80 51.26 15.33
N ALA A 284 0.91 51.80 14.50
CA ALA A 284 -0.49 51.98 14.88
C ALA A 284 -1.11 50.64 15.33
N GLY A 285 -1.41 50.50 16.62
CA GLY A 285 -1.97 49.28 17.18
C GLY A 285 -1.91 49.24 18.71
N ALA A 286 -2.55 48.23 19.30
CA ALA A 286 -2.49 48.00 20.75
C ALA A 286 -1.19 47.27 21.15
N PRO A 287 -0.79 47.33 22.44
CA PRO A 287 0.36 46.59 22.94
C PRO A 287 0.33 45.10 22.60
N ILE A 288 1.50 44.54 22.31
CA ILE A 288 1.71 43.15 21.90
C ILE A 288 2.26 42.35 23.08
N VAL A 289 1.78 41.13 23.27
CA VAL A 289 2.31 40.21 24.28
C VAL A 289 3.58 39.54 23.75
N ILE A 290 4.74 39.87 24.31
CA ILE A 290 6.02 39.32 23.83
C ILE A 290 6.51 38.12 24.66
N ALA A 291 6.05 38.01 25.90
CA ALA A 291 6.29 36.83 26.74
C ALA A 291 5.11 36.62 27.69
N LYS A 292 4.75 35.36 27.95
CA LYS A 292 3.78 35.02 29.00
C LYS A 292 4.12 33.67 29.62
N GLY A 293 3.86 33.53 30.91
CA GLY A 293 4.21 32.31 31.62
C GLY A 293 3.40 32.10 32.89
N MET A 294 3.39 30.85 33.35
CA MET A 294 2.80 30.42 34.61
C MET A 294 3.88 29.78 35.50
N ASN A 295 3.74 29.91 36.82
CA ASN A 295 4.59 29.27 37.84
C ASN A 295 6.09 29.51 37.57
N LEU A 296 6.88 28.45 37.32
CA LEU A 296 8.32 28.55 37.06
C LEU A 296 8.66 29.45 35.86
N ILE A 297 7.83 29.45 34.81
CA ILE A 297 8.06 30.33 33.66
C ILE A 297 7.81 31.79 34.07
N ALA A 298 6.77 32.05 34.87
CA ALA A 298 6.50 33.37 35.40
C ALA A 298 7.62 33.87 36.33
N ALA A 299 8.18 32.99 37.16
CA ALA A 299 9.34 33.30 38.00
C ALA A 299 10.55 33.74 37.17
N ASN A 300 10.88 32.97 36.12
CA ASN A 300 11.98 33.32 35.21
C ASN A 300 11.73 34.63 34.46
N ILE A 301 10.50 34.93 34.02
CA ILE A 301 10.17 36.20 33.37
C ILE A 301 10.39 37.36 34.35
N ARG A 302 9.98 37.23 35.61
CA ARG A 302 10.19 38.26 36.63
C ARG A 302 11.66 38.48 36.95
N GLU A 303 12.43 37.40 37.08
CA GLU A 303 13.87 37.46 37.32
C GLU A 303 14.56 38.20 36.16
N LEU A 304 14.30 37.78 34.93
CA LEU A 304 14.88 38.39 33.74
C LEU A 304 14.45 39.86 33.55
N ALA A 305 13.22 40.20 33.92
CA ALA A 305 12.74 41.58 33.91
C ALA A 305 13.48 42.46 34.93
N ARG A 306 13.73 41.95 36.15
CA ARG A 306 14.55 42.67 37.15
C ARG A 306 15.98 42.87 36.69
N ASP A 307 16.60 41.82 36.13
CA ASP A 307 17.98 41.86 35.67
C ASP A 307 18.19 42.87 34.52
N ASN A 308 17.15 43.13 33.72
CA ASN A 308 17.17 44.06 32.59
C ASN A 308 16.47 45.40 32.90
N ASN A 309 16.16 45.69 34.17
CA ASN A 309 15.48 46.92 34.60
C ASN A 309 14.13 47.19 33.90
N VAL A 310 13.41 46.14 33.50
CA VAL A 310 12.04 46.27 32.97
C VAL A 310 11.07 46.48 34.14
N PRO A 311 10.23 47.54 34.11
CA PRO A 311 9.24 47.79 35.15
C PRO A 311 8.29 46.61 35.37
N ILE A 312 8.14 46.20 36.63
CA ILE A 312 7.22 45.13 37.04
C ILE A 312 6.06 45.75 37.80
N LEU A 313 4.84 45.51 37.32
CA LEU A 313 3.61 45.94 37.99
C LEU A 313 2.85 44.72 38.51
N GLU A 314 2.47 44.77 39.78
CA GLU A 314 1.63 43.76 40.39
C GLU A 314 0.16 44.11 40.15
N ALA A 315 -0.50 43.34 39.28
CA ALA A 315 -1.92 43.49 39.00
C ALA A 315 -2.53 42.09 38.78
N PRO A 316 -2.87 41.37 39.86
CA PRO A 316 -3.25 39.97 39.76
C PRO A 316 -4.46 39.68 38.84
N PRO A 317 -5.55 40.48 38.85
CA PRO A 317 -6.67 40.29 37.91
C PRO A 317 -6.25 40.48 36.45
N LEU A 318 -5.48 41.52 36.16
CA LEU A 318 -5.02 41.84 34.81
C LEU A 318 -4.04 40.79 34.28
N ALA A 319 -3.10 40.32 35.12
CA ALA A 319 -2.15 39.26 34.74
C ALA A 319 -2.86 37.95 34.37
N ARG A 320 -3.94 37.58 35.08
CA ARG A 320 -4.75 36.41 34.75
C ARG A 320 -5.50 36.59 33.43
N ALA A 321 -6.14 37.75 33.24
CA ALA A 321 -6.87 38.07 32.02
C ALA A 321 -5.95 38.07 30.79
N LEU A 322 -4.79 38.72 30.89
CA LEU A 322 -3.79 38.76 29.82
C LEU A 322 -3.25 37.35 29.49
N TYR A 323 -2.98 36.52 30.50
CA TYR A 323 -2.49 35.15 30.28
C TYR A 323 -3.53 34.26 29.58
N ALA A 324 -4.80 34.39 29.98
CA ALA A 324 -5.91 33.57 29.48
C ALA A 324 -6.37 33.96 28.07
N HIS A 325 -6.42 35.27 27.76
CA HIS A 325 -7.07 35.78 26.55
C HIS A 325 -6.13 36.32 25.47
N CYS A 326 -4.82 36.38 25.70
CA CYS A 326 -3.85 36.86 24.70
C CYS A 326 -2.84 35.77 24.35
N GLU A 327 -2.54 35.54 23.07
CA GLU A 327 -1.41 34.68 22.68
C GLU A 327 -0.10 35.47 22.51
N LEU A 328 1.02 34.77 22.43
CA LEU A 328 2.33 35.39 22.15
C LEU A 328 2.32 36.04 20.76
N GLU A 329 3.01 37.16 20.64
CA GLU A 329 3.17 37.97 19.41
C GLU A 329 1.85 38.52 18.84
N GLN A 330 0.77 38.48 19.62
CA GLN A 330 -0.53 39.07 19.26
C GLN A 330 -0.81 40.34 20.07
N GLN A 331 -1.59 41.23 19.46
CA GLN A 331 -2.12 42.42 20.14
C GLN A 331 -3.12 41.99 21.22
N ILE A 332 -3.17 42.75 22.31
CA ILE A 332 -4.18 42.54 23.35
C ILE A 332 -5.61 42.70 22.77
N PRO A 333 -6.64 42.06 23.36
CA PRO A 333 -8.04 42.27 22.99
C PRO A 333 -8.53 43.68 23.32
N ALA A 334 -9.46 44.20 22.51
CA ALA A 334 -10.03 45.55 22.65
C ALA A 334 -10.61 45.84 24.05
N ALA A 335 -11.18 44.83 24.71
CA ALA A 335 -11.73 44.97 26.05
C ALA A 335 -10.67 45.27 27.13
N LEU A 336 -9.41 44.86 26.93
CA LEU A 336 -8.31 45.14 27.87
C LEU A 336 -7.60 46.46 27.57
N TYR A 337 -7.99 47.21 26.52
CA TYR A 337 -7.27 48.41 26.09
C TYR A 337 -7.23 49.48 27.18
N THR A 338 -8.37 49.77 27.82
CA THR A 338 -8.45 50.82 28.85
C THR A 338 -7.51 50.52 30.01
N VAL A 339 -7.59 49.29 30.54
CA VAL A 339 -6.80 48.86 31.71
C VAL A 339 -5.32 48.77 31.37
N VAL A 340 -4.97 48.28 30.18
CA VAL A 340 -3.57 48.22 29.75
C VAL A 340 -3.03 49.62 29.45
N ALA A 341 -3.83 50.54 28.91
CA ALA A 341 -3.44 51.92 28.69
C ALA A 341 -3.09 52.64 30.00
N GLU A 342 -3.84 52.38 31.08
CA GLU A 342 -3.51 52.88 32.42
C GLU A 342 -2.15 52.36 32.92
N VAL A 343 -1.88 51.07 32.70
CA VAL A 343 -0.57 50.46 33.02
C VAL A 343 0.55 51.09 32.21
N MET A 344 0.36 51.25 30.90
CA MET A 344 1.37 51.88 30.03
C MET A 344 1.59 53.34 30.40
N ALA A 345 0.54 54.10 30.69
CA ALA A 345 0.63 55.50 31.09
C ALA A 345 1.44 55.66 32.38
N TYR A 346 1.20 54.80 33.38
CA TYR A 346 2.02 54.76 34.60
C TYR A 346 3.49 54.44 34.29
N VAL A 347 3.77 53.47 33.42
CA VAL A 347 5.13 53.09 33.03
C VAL A 347 5.85 54.23 32.30
N PHE A 348 5.15 54.94 31.40
CA PHE A 348 5.71 56.12 30.73
C PHE A 348 6.01 57.25 31.71
N GLN A 349 5.12 57.52 32.68
CA GLN A 349 5.37 58.50 33.73
C GLN A 349 6.54 58.07 34.64
N LEU A 350 6.64 56.78 34.96
CA LEU A 350 7.73 56.20 35.75
C LEU A 350 9.07 56.35 35.04
N ASN A 351 9.13 56.02 33.74
CA ASN A 351 10.34 56.17 32.94
C ASN A 351 10.74 57.65 32.79
N HIS A 352 9.78 58.55 32.61
CA HIS A 352 10.02 59.99 32.56
C HIS A 352 10.55 60.53 33.91
N TRP A 353 9.96 60.09 35.02
CA TRP A 353 10.44 60.43 36.37
C TRP A 353 11.87 59.92 36.64
N ILE A 354 12.19 58.69 36.23
CA ILE A 354 13.55 58.12 36.34
C ILE A 354 14.55 58.92 35.50
N ALA A 355 14.16 59.41 34.33
CA ALA A 355 15.05 60.09 33.40
C ALA A 355 15.28 61.58 33.71
N GLU A 356 14.22 62.31 34.06
CA GLU A 356 14.25 63.78 34.17
C GLU A 356 14.00 64.30 35.60
N GLY A 357 13.60 63.43 36.53
CA GLY A 357 13.22 63.78 37.90
C GLY A 357 11.84 64.44 38.00
N GLY A 358 11.32 64.58 39.22
CA GLY A 358 9.99 65.17 39.47
C GLY A 358 9.25 64.52 40.64
N LEU A 359 7.92 64.76 40.73
CA LEU A 359 7.05 64.04 41.66
C LEU A 359 6.94 62.57 41.24
N PRO A 360 7.10 61.60 42.16
CA PRO A 360 6.98 60.19 41.83
C PRO A 360 5.54 59.89 41.37
N PRO A 361 5.35 59.15 40.25
CA PRO A 361 4.02 58.80 39.79
C PRO A 361 3.34 57.86 40.79
N GLU A 362 2.06 58.08 41.03
CA GLU A 362 1.27 57.19 41.87
C GLU A 362 0.98 55.88 41.13
N GLN A 363 1.21 54.75 41.81
CA GLN A 363 0.90 53.45 41.26
C GLN A 363 -0.62 53.31 41.09
N PRO A 364 -1.11 52.89 39.92
CA PRO A 364 -2.54 52.69 39.72
C PRO A 364 -3.03 51.56 40.64
N THR A 365 -3.96 51.89 41.52
CA THR A 365 -4.61 50.93 42.42
C THR A 365 -6.03 50.64 41.93
N GLY A 366 -6.44 49.37 41.97
CA GLY A 366 -7.80 48.99 41.56
C GLY A 366 -8.05 48.96 40.04
N LEU A 367 -7.03 48.58 39.24
CA LEU A 367 -7.17 48.33 37.79
C LEU A 367 -8.38 47.44 37.48
N ALA A 368 -9.46 48.04 36.97
CA ALA A 368 -10.76 47.40 36.80
C ALA A 368 -10.78 46.55 35.53
N VAL A 369 -10.55 45.24 35.66
CA VAL A 369 -10.69 44.28 34.55
C VAL A 369 -12.18 44.13 34.20
N PRO A 370 -12.59 44.21 32.91
CA PRO A 370 -13.98 44.04 32.51
C PRO A 370 -14.60 42.73 33.00
N GLU A 371 -15.89 42.75 33.32
CA GLU A 371 -16.64 41.57 33.76
C GLU A 371 -16.51 40.40 32.76
N GLY A 372 -16.21 39.21 33.28
CA GLY A 372 -16.04 37.99 32.48
C GLY A 372 -14.64 37.76 31.89
N MET A 373 -13.69 38.70 32.03
CA MET A 373 -12.31 38.53 31.53
C MET A 373 -11.29 38.08 32.58
N ASP A 374 -11.62 38.15 33.86
CA ASP A 374 -10.82 37.52 34.92
C ASP A 374 -11.35 36.11 35.19
N PRO A 375 -10.58 35.04 34.84
CA PRO A 375 -11.00 33.66 35.08
C PRO A 375 -11.28 33.34 36.55
N ALA A 376 -10.72 34.11 37.49
CA ALA A 376 -10.91 33.89 38.93
C ALA A 376 -12.10 34.68 39.52
N ALA A 377 -12.66 35.66 38.80
CA ALA A 377 -13.80 36.46 39.28
C ALA A 377 -15.11 35.64 39.34
N GLY A 378 -15.20 34.53 38.61
CA GLY A 378 -16.36 33.63 38.60
C GLY A 378 -16.33 32.48 39.62
N THR A 379 -15.24 32.26 40.36
CA THR A 379 -15.10 31.14 41.31
C THR A 379 -15.31 31.53 42.77
N GLY A 380 -15.84 32.74 43.04
CA GLY A 380 -16.08 33.27 44.38
C GLY A 380 -17.51 33.06 44.89
N ALA A 381 -18.06 31.85 44.80
CA ALA A 381 -19.27 31.46 45.53
C ALA A 381 -19.43 29.94 45.50
N GLU A 382 -18.69 29.21 46.33
CA GLU A 382 -19.14 27.95 46.96
C GLU A 382 -18.04 27.51 47.95
N VAL A 383 -18.44 27.42 49.22
CA VAL A 383 -17.65 26.94 50.37
C VAL A 383 -17.71 25.43 50.42
#